data_AF-A0A965LL18-F1
#
_entry.id   AF-A0A965LL18-F1
#
_cell.length_a   1.000
_cell.length_b   1.000
_cell.length_c   1.000
_cell.angle_alpha   90.00
_cell.angle_beta   90.00
_cell.angle_gamma   90.00
#
_symmetry.space_group_name_H-M   'P 1'
#
loop_
_entity.id
_entity.type
_entity.pdbx_description
1 polymer ?
#
loop_
_entity_poly.entity_id
_entity_poly.type
_entity_poly.pdbx_seq_one_letter_code
_entity_poly.pdbx_strand_id
1 'polypeptide(L)'
;MEMNRGRRFLSGLITAALAFNFLSATITSAADEGHRLMIVDAFSEGVSSGSEIYSVPEEQVQKILKNEPSAVPSNRKFCDSLAAPICKEGSALNLRIYLPKCTEILTNYCIDSLAISGAADTLLQPGILLGYTDARTYRADSARGVPESATTSRWKVAGVNNQAGTDTYAVKVLLDGFLSATSNALYVFQVSALIEPYAEKVGNANTSMECTSWQSGTACGVRKDFAEGQKAQLSVRLPNTITGWLHGRLKDASISVEKFDSQQNKVTVTAENVRVPELNTLFTDAQVDTLANPAFFRPNGIKWNSVNAGNPASLEWVKQLAKPLNETATGEHTTWSFSTIPSNRGTNKCFDDKTQLLGVVMTNSLVYSPNAPEFDGSQLNYQVGGLHFQPDGKTPNLGTYDLLMKSATARCLYNFTEAPLSASVSVTYADGGEQKISTTTLTEKDGWLHLGAYGFTFSSPVLRVKLNGVPKALPQNSANSSAKSSPTVKQPTKNYTITCVKGKVVKKVIAPKPNCPSGWKKR
;
A
#
# COMPACT_ATOMS: atom_id res chain seq x y z
N MET A 1 -50.87 30.68 -37.34
CA MET A 1 -50.75 31.94 -38.11
C MET A 1 -49.67 32.78 -37.44
N GLU A 2 -48.75 33.25 -38.28
CA GLU A 2 -47.58 34.14 -38.11
C GLU A 2 -47.52 35.03 -36.85
N MET A 3 -46.40 35.08 -36.10
CA MET A 3 -45.06 35.67 -36.40
C MET A 3 -44.98 37.15 -36.03
N ASN A 4 -44.24 37.52 -34.96
CA ASN A 4 -43.18 38.54 -35.07
C ASN A 4 -42.20 38.65 -33.88
N ARG A 5 -40.98 39.06 -34.24
CA ARG A 5 -39.70 39.14 -33.51
C ARG A 5 -39.52 40.39 -32.62
N GLY A 6 -38.62 40.32 -31.63
CA GLY A 6 -38.08 41.51 -30.92
C GLY A 6 -36.96 41.32 -29.86
N ARG A 7 -35.76 40.86 -30.27
CA ARG A 7 -34.38 41.10 -29.76
C ARG A 7 -33.99 41.21 -28.25
N ARG A 8 -33.09 40.27 -27.88
CA ARG A 8 -31.74 40.35 -27.22
C ARG A 8 -31.57 40.85 -25.76
N PHE A 9 -30.98 39.98 -24.91
CA PHE A 9 -29.63 40.15 -24.32
C PHE A 9 -29.03 38.79 -23.90
N LEU A 10 -27.70 38.67 -24.02
CA LEU A 10 -26.85 37.50 -23.73
C LEU A 10 -26.63 37.29 -22.23
N SER A 11 -26.38 36.02 -21.84
CA SER A 11 -25.56 35.48 -20.72
C SER A 11 -26.29 34.29 -20.09
N GLY A 12 -25.72 33.12 -19.78
CA GLY A 12 -24.41 32.50 -19.92
C GLY A 12 -24.57 31.09 -19.35
N LEU A 13 -24.04 30.06 -20.04
CA LEU A 13 -23.88 28.71 -19.50
C LEU A 13 -22.86 28.70 -18.35
N ILE A 14 -22.95 27.72 -17.44
CA ILE A 14 -21.86 26.76 -17.15
C ILE A 14 -22.39 25.62 -16.26
N THR A 15 -22.21 24.41 -16.77
CA THR A 15 -22.40 23.10 -16.13
C THR A 15 -21.10 22.71 -15.45
N ALA A 16 -21.11 22.34 -14.17
CA ALA A 16 -19.91 21.88 -13.45
C ALA A 16 -19.82 20.35 -13.47
N ALA A 17 -18.86 19.82 -14.23
CA ALA A 17 -18.37 18.45 -14.12
C ALA A 17 -16.88 18.52 -13.72
N LEU A 18 -16.57 17.98 -12.55
CA LEU A 18 -15.22 17.85 -12.00
C LEU A 18 -14.48 16.71 -12.71
N ALA A 19 -13.48 17.06 -13.50
CA ALA A 19 -12.41 16.17 -13.90
C ALA A 19 -11.08 16.90 -13.64
N PHE A 20 -10.22 16.28 -12.83
CA PHE A 20 -8.83 16.70 -12.63
C PHE A 20 -8.11 16.71 -13.98
N ASN A 21 -7.51 17.85 -14.33
CA ASN A 21 -6.58 17.95 -15.44
C ASN A 21 -5.27 18.62 -15.01
N PHE A 22 -4.21 18.08 -15.59
CA PHE A 22 -2.80 18.23 -15.31
C PHE A 22 -2.22 19.61 -15.66
N LEU A 23 -0.96 19.79 -15.24
CA LEU A 23 -0.09 20.93 -15.53
C LEU A 23 0.02 21.32 -17.03
N SER A 24 -0.25 22.61 -17.31
CA SER A 24 0.00 23.49 -18.48
C SER A 24 0.98 23.06 -19.57
N ALA A 25 0.51 23.26 -20.80
CA ALA A 25 1.25 23.93 -21.86
C ALA A 25 0.44 25.17 -22.32
N THR A 26 1.15 26.25 -22.65
CA THR A 26 0.62 27.46 -23.27
C THR A 26 -0.25 27.15 -24.50
N ILE A 27 -1.35 27.88 -24.64
CA ILE A 27 -2.27 27.79 -25.78
C ILE A 27 -1.53 28.18 -27.07
N THR A 28 -1.10 27.18 -27.83
CA THR A 28 -0.80 27.28 -29.26
C THR A 28 -1.48 26.10 -29.94
N SER A 29 -2.44 26.42 -30.81
CA SER A 29 -3.03 25.63 -31.90
C SER A 29 -2.95 24.10 -31.83
N ALA A 30 -4.13 23.46 -31.86
CA ALA A 30 -4.37 22.04 -32.11
C ALA A 30 -3.31 21.37 -33.03
N ALA A 31 -2.34 20.71 -32.41
CA ALA A 31 -1.38 19.83 -33.05
C ALA A 31 -1.05 18.71 -32.04
N ASP A 32 -1.65 17.55 -32.26
CA ASP A 32 -1.27 16.23 -31.73
C ASP A 32 -0.90 16.17 -30.23
N GLU A 33 -1.89 16.32 -29.34
CA GLU A 33 -1.71 15.97 -27.93
C GLU A 33 -1.52 14.45 -27.81
N GLY A 34 -0.27 14.03 -27.64
CA GLY A 34 0.09 12.63 -27.43
C GLY A 34 -0.73 11.96 -26.32
N HIS A 35 -0.83 10.64 -26.37
CA HIS A 35 -1.40 9.80 -25.32
C HIS A 35 -0.43 9.69 -24.15
N ARG A 36 -0.73 10.38 -23.04
CA ARG A 36 0.05 10.30 -21.81
C ARG A 36 -0.20 8.95 -21.13
N LEU A 37 0.86 8.24 -20.74
CA LEU A 37 0.78 6.97 -20.03
C LEU A 37 1.55 7.12 -18.73
N MET A 38 0.83 7.11 -17.60
CA MET A 38 1.38 7.32 -16.27
C MET A 38 1.01 6.21 -15.31
N ILE A 39 1.98 5.75 -14.52
CA ILE A 39 1.73 4.95 -13.33
C ILE A 39 1.79 5.87 -12.13
N VAL A 40 0.70 5.87 -11.38
CA VAL A 40 0.52 6.69 -10.20
C VAL A 40 0.66 5.79 -8.97
N ASP A 41 1.27 6.27 -7.89
CA ASP A 41 1.30 5.50 -6.63
C ASP A 41 -0.12 5.09 -6.23
N ALA A 42 -0.28 3.88 -5.68
CA ALA A 42 -1.62 3.34 -5.37
C ALA A 42 -2.39 4.19 -4.34
N PHE A 43 -1.67 5.02 -3.60
CA PHE A 43 -2.21 6.10 -2.79
C PHE A 43 -1.59 7.42 -3.27
N SER A 44 -2.24 8.05 -4.25
CA SER A 44 -1.90 9.39 -4.72
C SER A 44 -3.14 10.24 -4.62
N GLU A 45 -3.21 11.04 -3.57
CA GLU A 45 -4.27 12.03 -3.42
C GLU A 45 -3.86 13.33 -4.09
N GLY A 46 -4.81 13.93 -4.83
CA GLY A 46 -4.61 15.25 -5.42
C GLY A 46 -4.33 16.32 -4.36
N VAL A 47 -3.82 17.46 -4.82
CA VAL A 47 -3.47 18.62 -3.97
C VAL A 47 -4.67 19.24 -3.26
N SER A 48 -5.87 19.01 -3.81
CA SER A 48 -7.16 19.35 -3.22
C SER A 48 -7.54 18.27 -2.20
N SER A 49 -6.89 18.25 -1.05
CA SER A 49 -7.06 17.24 0.00
C SER A 49 -8.25 17.53 0.93
N GLY A 50 -9.41 17.85 0.34
CA GLY A 50 -10.66 18.04 1.07
C GLY A 50 -11.32 16.70 1.42
N SER A 51 -11.99 16.66 2.56
CA SER A 51 -12.89 15.54 2.88
C SER A 51 -14.17 15.63 2.06
N GLU A 52 -14.67 14.47 1.64
CA GLU A 52 -15.86 14.35 0.80
C GLU A 52 -16.84 13.36 1.43
N ILE A 53 -18.08 13.78 1.57
CA ILE A 53 -19.18 12.91 1.98
C ILE A 53 -20.28 13.01 0.93
N TYR A 54 -20.83 11.86 0.56
CA TYR A 54 -21.94 11.76 -0.38
C TYR A 54 -23.10 11.02 0.26
N SER A 55 -24.33 11.49 0.05
CA SER A 55 -25.52 10.69 0.31
C SER A 55 -25.65 9.60 -0.73
N VAL A 56 -25.95 8.37 -0.29
CA VAL A 56 -26.15 7.20 -1.15
C VAL A 56 -27.45 6.48 -0.78
N PRO A 57 -28.05 5.70 -1.69
CA PRO A 57 -29.19 4.87 -1.35
C PRO A 57 -28.83 3.83 -0.27
N GLU A 58 -29.67 3.65 0.75
CA GLU A 58 -29.43 2.67 1.82
C GLU A 58 -29.31 1.24 1.27
N GLU A 59 -30.10 0.88 0.26
CA GLU A 59 -30.02 -0.42 -0.40
C GLU A 59 -28.61 -0.70 -0.95
N GLN A 60 -27.93 0.34 -1.45
CA GLN A 60 -26.55 0.21 -1.94
C GLN A 60 -25.59 -0.13 -0.81
N VAL A 61 -25.73 0.56 0.33
CA VAL A 61 -24.91 0.25 1.52
C VAL A 61 -25.17 -1.18 1.95
N GLN A 62 -26.43 -1.61 2.09
CA GLN A 62 -26.77 -2.97 2.50
C GLN A 62 -26.19 -4.05 1.58
N LYS A 63 -26.17 -3.84 0.25
CA LYS A 63 -25.52 -4.76 -0.70
C LYS A 63 -24.01 -4.86 -0.46
N ILE A 64 -23.34 -3.72 -0.27
CA ILE A 64 -21.90 -3.68 0.03
C ILE A 64 -21.60 -4.44 1.32
N LEU A 65 -22.42 -4.26 2.37
CA LEU A 65 -22.26 -4.96 3.65
C LEU A 65 -22.43 -6.47 3.52
N LYS A 66 -23.30 -6.92 2.61
CA LYS A 66 -23.51 -8.34 2.32
C LYS A 66 -22.51 -8.90 1.31
N ASN A 67 -21.55 -8.10 0.84
CA ASN A 67 -20.61 -8.45 -0.22
C ASN A 67 -21.32 -8.91 -1.52
N GLU A 68 -22.49 -8.32 -1.79
CA GLU A 68 -23.27 -8.57 -2.99
C GLU A 68 -22.79 -7.64 -4.12
N PRO A 69 -22.87 -8.08 -5.40
CA PRO A 69 -22.59 -7.21 -6.53
C PRO A 69 -23.46 -5.96 -6.47
N SER A 70 -22.81 -4.80 -6.37
CA SER A 70 -23.48 -3.51 -6.41
C SER A 70 -23.04 -2.80 -7.68
N ALA A 71 -23.92 -2.74 -8.69
CA ALA A 71 -23.75 -1.81 -9.79
C ALA A 71 -23.86 -0.41 -9.20
N VAL A 72 -22.73 0.32 -9.08
CA VAL A 72 -22.70 1.69 -8.55
C VAL A 72 -23.69 2.54 -9.36
N PRO A 73 -24.84 2.97 -8.81
CA PRO A 73 -25.65 3.93 -9.52
C PRO A 73 -24.93 5.28 -9.42
N SER A 74 -24.94 6.07 -10.48
CA SER A 74 -24.42 7.44 -10.57
C SER A 74 -25.15 8.46 -9.67
N ASN A 75 -25.93 7.98 -8.70
CA ASN A 75 -26.91 8.76 -7.93
C ASN A 75 -26.33 9.30 -6.61
N ARG A 76 -25.00 9.27 -6.44
CA ARG A 76 -24.35 9.86 -5.26
C ARG A 76 -24.57 11.37 -5.29
N LYS A 77 -25.10 11.94 -4.20
CA LYS A 77 -25.27 13.39 -4.09
C LYS A 77 -24.29 13.92 -3.06
N PHE A 78 -23.53 14.91 -3.45
CA PHE A 78 -22.48 15.49 -2.61
C PHE A 78 -23.08 16.28 -1.43
N CYS A 79 -22.49 16.13 -0.26
CA CYS A 79 -22.92 16.80 0.97
C CYS A 79 -22.13 18.09 1.19
N ASP A 80 -22.77 19.25 1.07
CA ASP A 80 -22.17 20.54 1.48
C ASP A 80 -21.98 20.68 2.99
N SER A 81 -22.86 20.05 3.75
CA SER A 81 -22.69 19.84 5.19
C SER A 81 -23.49 18.61 5.60
N LEU A 82 -23.26 18.10 6.81
CA LEU A 82 -24.10 17.02 7.38
C LEU A 82 -25.53 17.49 7.70
N ALA A 83 -25.76 18.81 7.80
CA ALA A 83 -27.09 19.38 8.02
C ALA A 83 -27.91 19.54 6.72
N ALA A 84 -27.28 19.35 5.54
CA ALA A 84 -27.98 19.47 4.27
C ALA A 84 -29.14 18.46 4.18
N PRO A 85 -30.30 18.80 3.58
CA PRO A 85 -31.48 17.94 3.56
C PRO A 85 -31.26 16.53 3.01
N ILE A 86 -30.32 16.37 2.08
CA ILE A 86 -29.94 15.09 1.47
C ILE A 86 -28.96 14.26 2.31
N CYS A 87 -28.35 14.86 3.33
CA CYS A 87 -27.26 14.26 4.12
C CYS A 87 -27.57 14.21 5.61
N LYS A 88 -28.70 14.78 6.05
CA LYS A 88 -29.21 14.72 7.42
C LYS A 88 -29.67 13.30 7.79
N GLU A 89 -30.13 13.15 9.04
CA GLU A 89 -30.61 11.90 9.62
C GLU A 89 -31.58 11.13 8.70
N GLY A 90 -31.44 9.80 8.69
CA GLY A 90 -32.14 8.90 7.76
C GLY A 90 -31.48 8.73 6.39
N SER A 91 -30.34 9.38 6.12
CA SER A 91 -29.56 9.22 4.89
C SER A 91 -28.34 8.34 5.10
N ALA A 92 -28.11 7.39 4.17
CA ALA A 92 -26.92 6.59 4.14
C ALA A 92 -25.79 7.40 3.50
N LEU A 93 -24.56 7.22 3.96
CA LEU A 93 -23.43 8.06 3.54
C LEU A 93 -22.30 7.21 2.95
N ASN A 94 -21.63 7.73 1.95
CA ASN A 94 -20.29 7.32 1.55
C ASN A 94 -19.31 8.39 2.03
N LEU A 95 -18.31 7.98 2.79
CA LEU A 95 -17.32 8.85 3.41
C LEU A 95 -15.97 8.60 2.72
N ARG A 96 -15.30 9.69 2.37
CA ARG A 96 -13.89 9.74 1.99
C ARG A 96 -13.28 10.92 2.74
N ILE A 97 -12.73 10.65 3.92
CA ILE A 97 -12.41 11.70 4.90
C ILE A 97 -10.96 11.62 5.37
N TYR A 98 -10.33 12.77 5.55
CA TYR A 98 -9.02 12.85 6.19
C TYR A 98 -9.18 12.85 7.70
N LEU A 99 -8.35 12.08 8.41
CA LEU A 99 -8.41 12.00 9.86
C LEU A 99 -7.68 13.20 10.51
N PRO A 100 -8.31 13.87 11.49
CA PRO A 100 -7.70 14.95 12.26
C PRO A 100 -6.65 14.42 13.24
N LYS A 101 -5.93 15.33 13.89
CA LYS A 101 -5.05 15.06 15.04
C LYS A 101 -5.92 14.80 16.27
N CYS A 102 -5.59 13.77 17.04
CA CYS A 102 -6.26 13.52 18.30
C CYS A 102 -6.05 14.68 19.28
N THR A 103 -7.12 15.09 19.97
CA THR A 103 -7.12 16.08 21.06
C THR A 103 -7.80 15.48 22.30
N GLU A 104 -7.91 16.25 23.39
CA GLU A 104 -8.66 15.80 24.58
C GLU A 104 -10.16 15.58 24.29
N ILE A 105 -10.71 16.30 23.30
CA ILE A 105 -12.12 16.22 22.90
C ILE A 105 -12.29 15.26 21.72
N LEU A 106 -11.31 15.25 20.80
CA LEU A 106 -11.31 14.41 19.62
C LEU A 106 -10.49 13.16 19.88
N THR A 107 -11.17 12.13 20.38
CA THR A 107 -10.52 10.89 20.80
C THR A 107 -10.65 9.75 19.80
N ASN A 108 -11.57 9.85 18.83
CA ASN A 108 -11.94 8.76 17.93
C ASN A 108 -11.41 9.01 16.52
N TYR A 109 -10.78 7.98 15.93
CA TYR A 109 -10.33 7.93 14.54
C TYR A 109 -9.48 9.14 14.12
N CYS A 110 -8.22 9.17 14.58
CA CYS A 110 -7.38 10.36 14.50
C CYS A 110 -5.88 10.02 14.47
N ILE A 111 -5.07 10.98 14.04
CA ILE A 111 -3.61 10.93 14.09
C ILE A 111 -3.17 11.18 15.53
N ASP A 112 -2.57 10.16 16.14
CA ASP A 112 -2.10 10.21 17.52
C ASP A 112 -0.75 10.95 17.61
N SER A 113 0.20 10.60 16.74
CA SER A 113 1.49 11.30 16.65
C SER A 113 2.22 11.05 15.34
N LEU A 114 3.15 11.96 15.02
CA LEU A 114 4.17 11.85 13.97
C LEU A 114 5.53 11.99 14.64
N ALA A 115 6.52 11.20 14.25
CA ALA A 115 7.91 11.41 14.58
C ALA A 115 8.83 10.99 13.42
N ILE A 116 9.94 11.69 13.20
CA ILE A 116 10.87 11.41 12.09
C ILE A 116 12.32 11.52 12.60
N SER A 117 13.20 10.64 12.14
CA SER A 117 14.63 10.68 12.46
C SER A 117 15.40 11.55 11.47
N GLY A 118 16.52 12.14 11.90
CA GLY A 118 17.38 12.96 11.04
C GLY A 118 18.09 12.15 9.94
N ALA A 119 18.49 10.94 10.30
CA ALA A 119 19.20 9.98 9.47
C ALA A 119 18.99 8.54 9.99
N ALA A 120 19.67 7.58 9.37
CA ALA A 120 19.72 6.20 9.85
C ALA A 120 20.28 6.16 11.28
N ASP A 121 19.71 5.29 12.12
CA ASP A 121 20.12 5.04 13.52
C ASP A 121 20.06 6.26 14.47
N THR A 122 19.46 7.36 14.05
CA THR A 122 19.20 8.52 14.92
C THR A 122 17.85 8.42 15.62
N LEU A 123 17.72 9.07 16.78
CA LEU A 123 16.46 9.09 17.54
C LEU A 123 15.36 9.82 16.77
N LEU A 124 14.16 9.25 16.78
CA LEU A 124 12.95 9.89 16.26
C LEU A 124 12.68 11.19 17.02
N GLN A 125 12.51 12.28 16.29
CA GLN A 125 12.09 13.58 16.83
C GLN A 125 10.58 13.74 16.63
N PRO A 126 9.84 14.23 17.65
CA PRO A 126 8.40 14.40 17.54
C PRO A 126 8.03 15.54 16.59
N GLY A 127 6.97 15.33 15.82
CA GLY A 127 6.36 16.35 14.98
C GLY A 127 5.34 17.19 15.73
N ILE A 128 5.31 18.48 15.42
CA ILE A 128 4.31 19.44 15.90
C ILE A 128 3.38 19.77 14.73
N LEU A 129 2.07 19.71 14.96
CA LEU A 129 1.07 20.09 13.96
C LEU A 129 1.12 21.62 13.76
N LEU A 130 1.34 22.05 12.52
CA LEU A 130 1.27 23.45 12.10
C LEU A 130 -0.18 23.87 11.78
N GLY A 131 -0.97 22.93 11.28
CA GLY A 131 -2.37 23.14 10.96
C GLY A 131 -2.84 22.26 9.81
N TYR A 132 -4.00 22.63 9.27
CA TYR A 132 -4.65 21.94 8.16
C TYR A 132 -4.67 22.84 6.92
N THR A 133 -5.00 22.28 5.76
CA THR A 133 -5.24 23.06 4.54
C THR A 133 -6.68 23.55 4.49
N ASP A 134 -6.91 24.66 3.79
CA ASP A 134 -8.21 25.28 3.60
C ASP A 134 -9.01 24.51 2.53
N ALA A 135 -9.59 23.40 2.95
CA ALA A 135 -10.51 22.62 2.15
C ALA A 135 -11.67 22.12 3.02
N ARG A 136 -12.61 21.41 2.39
CA ARG A 136 -13.82 20.95 3.06
C ARG A 136 -13.53 19.98 4.20
N THR A 137 -14.20 20.20 5.33
CA THR A 137 -14.19 19.35 6.51
C THR A 137 -15.63 19.16 7.03
N TYR A 138 -15.84 18.13 7.85
CA TYR A 138 -17.12 17.84 8.48
C TYR A 138 -16.89 17.69 9.99
N ARG A 139 -17.70 18.38 10.79
CA ARG A 139 -17.77 18.13 12.23
C ARG A 139 -18.29 16.72 12.49
N ALA A 140 -17.91 16.13 13.61
CA ALA A 140 -18.45 14.85 14.03
C ALA A 140 -19.99 14.94 14.19
N ASP A 141 -20.67 13.87 13.79
CA ASP A 141 -22.07 13.61 14.14
C ASP A 141 -22.10 12.29 14.90
N SER A 142 -21.85 12.39 16.20
CA SER A 142 -21.74 11.23 17.10
C SER A 142 -23.06 10.48 17.25
N ALA A 143 -24.20 11.14 17.04
CA ALA A 143 -25.51 10.48 17.07
C ALA A 143 -25.66 9.50 15.91
N ARG A 144 -25.04 9.79 14.77
CA ARG A 144 -25.05 8.95 13.57
C ARG A 144 -23.78 8.12 13.38
N GLY A 145 -22.76 8.30 14.23
CA GLY A 145 -21.48 7.60 14.08
C GLY A 145 -20.59 8.17 12.97
N VAL A 146 -20.84 9.39 12.50
CA VAL A 146 -19.95 10.08 11.55
C VAL A 146 -18.79 10.71 12.33
N PRO A 147 -17.53 10.31 12.07
CA PRO A 147 -16.39 10.91 12.75
C PRO A 147 -16.10 12.32 12.24
N GLU A 148 -15.41 13.10 13.06
CA GLU A 148 -14.88 14.39 12.62
C GLU A 148 -13.83 14.17 11.53
N SER A 149 -13.85 15.04 10.53
CA SER A 149 -12.87 15.01 9.44
C SER A 149 -12.06 16.29 9.36
N ALA A 150 -10.91 16.17 8.70
CA ALA A 150 -9.97 17.25 8.46
C ALA A 150 -9.61 17.31 6.98
N THR A 151 -8.45 17.89 6.70
CA THR A 151 -7.79 17.94 5.40
C THR A 151 -6.35 17.47 5.56
N THR A 152 -5.49 17.68 4.55
CA THR A 152 -4.05 17.42 4.71
C THR A 152 -3.50 18.16 5.92
N SER A 153 -2.92 17.40 6.84
CA SER A 153 -2.28 17.95 8.03
C SER A 153 -0.83 18.32 7.74
N ARG A 154 -0.41 19.49 8.16
CA ARG A 154 0.95 20.03 7.98
C ARG A 154 1.69 19.98 9.30
N TRP A 155 2.91 19.48 9.28
CA TRP A 155 3.71 19.22 10.47
C TRP A 155 5.12 19.78 10.32
N LYS A 156 5.72 20.12 11.45
CA LYS A 156 7.13 20.49 11.58
C LYS A 156 7.84 19.52 12.52
N VAL A 157 8.97 18.98 12.11
CA VAL A 157 9.82 18.11 12.95
C VAL A 157 11.15 18.83 13.18
N ALA A 158 11.24 19.58 14.28
CA ALA A 158 12.32 20.53 14.50
C ALA A 158 13.72 19.89 14.35
N GLY A 159 14.56 20.47 13.50
CA GLY A 159 15.94 20.03 13.27
C GLY A 159 16.07 18.79 12.37
N VAL A 160 14.98 18.24 11.85
CA VAL A 160 14.97 17.10 10.93
C VAL A 160 14.64 17.60 9.53
N ASN A 161 15.69 17.91 8.76
CA ASN A 161 15.54 18.45 7.41
C ASN A 161 15.26 17.34 6.38
N ASN A 162 14.37 17.62 5.44
CA ASN A 162 14.17 16.86 4.21
C ASN A 162 15.15 17.32 3.10
N GLN A 163 15.09 16.75 1.90
CA GLN A 163 16.02 17.10 0.81
C GLN A 163 15.91 18.54 0.28
N ALA A 164 14.83 19.26 0.59
CA ALA A 164 14.75 20.69 0.29
C ALA A 164 15.37 21.59 1.38
N GLY A 165 15.95 21.01 2.43
CA GLY A 165 16.51 21.77 3.55
C GLY A 165 15.45 22.36 4.48
N THR A 166 14.18 21.96 4.34
CA THR A 166 13.08 22.34 5.26
C THR A 166 12.79 21.20 6.22
N ASP A 167 12.16 21.50 7.35
CA ASP A 167 11.78 20.54 8.38
C ASP A 167 10.27 20.25 8.41
N THR A 168 9.64 20.39 7.24
CA THR A 168 8.18 20.35 7.06
C THR A 168 7.70 19.11 6.31
N TYR A 169 6.63 18.51 6.84
CA TYR A 169 6.06 17.26 6.37
C TYR A 169 4.54 17.32 6.36
N ALA A 170 3.91 16.84 5.29
CA ALA A 170 2.47 16.70 5.17
C ALA A 170 2.08 15.26 5.50
N VAL A 171 1.03 15.08 6.29
CA VAL A 171 0.49 13.78 6.65
C VAL A 171 -0.95 13.69 6.18
N LYS A 172 -1.22 12.66 5.38
CA LYS A 172 -2.53 12.34 4.82
C LYS A 172 -2.94 10.98 5.35
N VAL A 173 -3.97 10.94 6.20
CA VAL A 173 -4.59 9.69 6.65
C VAL A 173 -6.03 9.68 6.17
N LEU A 174 -6.28 8.95 5.10
CA LEU A 174 -7.58 8.87 4.45
C LEU A 174 -8.34 7.65 4.94
N LEU A 175 -9.62 7.85 5.27
CA LEU A 175 -10.56 6.81 5.65
C LEU A 175 -11.70 6.81 4.64
N ASP A 176 -11.87 5.70 3.93
CA ASP A 176 -13.00 5.46 3.06
C ASP A 176 -13.98 4.45 3.71
N GLY A 177 -15.25 4.80 3.73
CA GLY A 177 -16.28 4.02 4.40
C GLY A 177 -17.69 4.29 3.91
N PHE A 178 -18.62 3.52 4.45
CA PHE A 178 -20.05 3.72 4.30
C PHE A 178 -20.73 3.77 5.67
N LEU A 179 -21.71 4.65 5.82
CA LEU A 179 -22.59 4.70 6.97
C LEU A 179 -23.97 4.21 6.56
N SER A 180 -24.52 3.24 7.30
CA SER A 180 -25.92 2.82 7.12
C SER A 180 -26.86 3.85 7.76
N ALA A 181 -27.90 4.23 7.03
CA ALA A 181 -28.99 5.06 7.53
C ALA A 181 -29.82 4.36 8.62
N THR A 182 -29.88 3.02 8.58
CA THR A 182 -30.78 2.22 9.43
C THR A 182 -30.11 1.87 10.75
N SER A 183 -28.84 1.49 10.73
CA SER A 183 -28.11 1.05 11.92
C SER A 183 -27.20 2.11 12.52
N ASN A 184 -26.96 3.24 11.83
CA ASN A 184 -25.92 4.23 12.16
C ASN A 184 -24.52 3.60 12.35
N ALA A 185 -24.29 2.43 11.75
CA ALA A 185 -23.00 1.77 11.80
C ALA A 185 -22.10 2.30 10.67
N LEU A 186 -20.87 2.66 11.04
CA LEU A 186 -19.80 3.01 10.12
C LEU A 186 -19.04 1.74 9.72
N TYR A 187 -18.98 1.49 8.42
CA TYR A 187 -18.26 0.39 7.81
C TYR A 187 -17.09 0.94 7.03
N VAL A 188 -15.90 0.79 7.61
CA VAL A 188 -14.66 1.26 7.00
C VAL A 188 -14.06 0.12 6.18
N PHE A 189 -13.84 0.36 4.89
CA PHE A 189 -13.30 -0.62 3.97
C PHE A 189 -11.88 -0.29 3.51
N GLN A 190 -11.47 0.98 3.64
CA GLN A 190 -10.11 1.37 3.35
C GLN A 190 -9.61 2.44 4.33
N VAL A 191 -8.37 2.26 4.79
CA VAL A 191 -7.58 3.31 5.42
C VAL A 191 -6.22 3.36 4.76
N SER A 192 -5.78 4.55 4.38
CA SER A 192 -4.50 4.79 3.75
C SER A 192 -3.77 5.93 4.44
N ALA A 193 -2.47 5.80 4.60
CA ALA A 193 -1.61 6.79 5.25
C ALA A 193 -0.39 7.09 4.39
N LEU A 194 -0.01 8.37 4.33
CA LEU A 194 1.14 8.87 3.59
C LEU A 194 1.80 10.01 4.34
N ILE A 195 3.13 10.02 4.30
CA ILE A 195 3.95 11.13 4.76
C ILE A 195 4.71 11.68 3.55
N GLU A 196 4.57 12.99 3.30
CA GLU A 196 5.23 13.70 2.22
C GLU A 196 6.08 14.84 2.78
N PRO A 197 7.40 14.81 2.64
CA PRO A 197 8.21 16.01 2.83
C PRO A 197 7.78 17.07 1.82
N TYR A 198 7.76 18.34 2.23
CA TYR A 198 7.41 19.42 1.32
C TYR A 198 8.22 20.69 1.60
N ALA A 199 8.36 21.51 0.57
CA ALA A 199 8.74 22.91 0.70
C ALA A 199 7.52 23.79 0.43
N GLU A 200 7.23 24.72 1.33
CA GLU A 200 6.11 25.64 1.14
C GLU A 200 6.48 26.72 0.11
N LYS A 201 5.52 27.07 -0.73
CA LYS A 201 5.56 28.24 -1.61
C LYS A 201 4.29 29.04 -1.44
N VAL A 202 4.39 30.35 -1.59
CA VAL A 202 3.25 31.25 -1.67
C VAL A 202 3.26 31.90 -3.04
N GLY A 203 2.20 31.67 -3.81
CA GLY A 203 2.02 32.22 -5.14
C GLY A 203 0.97 33.34 -5.17
N ASN A 204 0.57 33.71 -6.38
CA ASN A 204 -0.50 34.68 -6.63
C ASN A 204 -1.82 34.02 -7.06
N ALA A 205 -1.84 32.69 -7.19
CA ALA A 205 -2.99 31.93 -7.68
C ALA A 205 -3.39 30.85 -6.67
N ASN A 206 -4.71 30.61 -6.60
CA ASN A 206 -5.29 29.56 -5.74
C ASN A 206 -5.14 28.15 -6.32
N THR A 207 -4.63 28.06 -7.55
CA THR A 207 -4.25 26.83 -8.21
C THR A 207 -2.87 27.04 -8.82
N SER A 208 -1.93 26.18 -8.47
CA SER A 208 -0.65 26.16 -9.14
C SER A 208 -0.26 24.74 -9.45
N MET A 209 0.31 24.63 -10.63
CA MET A 209 0.95 23.47 -11.20
C MET A 209 2.07 22.90 -10.33
N GLU A 210 2.82 23.79 -9.69
CA GLU A 210 3.97 23.37 -8.90
C GLU A 210 3.57 22.69 -7.60
N CYS A 211 2.31 22.87 -7.19
CA CYS A 211 1.76 22.31 -5.98
C CYS A 211 1.52 20.82 -6.22
N THR A 212 2.21 19.99 -5.45
CA THR A 212 2.21 18.54 -5.65
C THR A 212 1.98 17.78 -4.35
N SER A 213 2.04 18.45 -3.19
CA SER A 213 1.68 17.87 -1.89
C SER A 213 0.30 18.35 -1.43
N TRP A 214 0.08 19.67 -1.38
CA TRP A 214 -1.18 20.26 -0.91
C TRP A 214 -1.36 21.70 -1.42
N GLN A 215 -2.61 22.20 -1.43
CA GLN A 215 -2.97 23.60 -1.73
C GLN A 215 -3.85 24.19 -0.61
N SER A 216 -3.59 25.44 -0.22
CA SER A 216 -4.38 26.19 0.78
C SER A 216 -4.40 27.68 0.42
N GLY A 217 -5.48 28.16 -0.21
CA GLY A 217 -5.51 29.52 -0.76
C GLY A 217 -4.37 29.71 -1.75
N THR A 218 -3.54 30.74 -1.57
CA THR A 218 -2.35 31.01 -2.39
C THR A 218 -1.08 30.29 -1.93
N ALA A 219 -1.11 29.65 -0.75
CA ALA A 219 -0.01 28.85 -0.24
C ALA A 219 -0.13 27.39 -0.72
N CYS A 220 0.99 26.74 -0.99
CA CYS A 220 0.99 25.35 -1.37
C CYS A 220 2.30 24.63 -1.01
N GLY A 221 2.19 23.32 -0.84
CA GLY A 221 3.32 22.43 -0.63
C GLY A 221 3.79 21.84 -1.96
N VAL A 222 5.06 22.05 -2.29
CA VAL A 222 5.75 21.31 -3.35
C VAL A 222 6.36 20.07 -2.70
N ARG A 223 5.93 18.88 -3.11
CA ARG A 223 6.46 17.60 -2.62
C ARG A 223 7.97 17.53 -2.84
N LYS A 224 8.67 16.98 -1.85
CA LYS A 224 10.12 16.79 -1.80
C LYS A 224 10.43 15.40 -1.29
N ASP A 225 11.70 15.04 -1.41
CA ASP A 225 12.19 13.76 -0.96
C ASP A 225 12.63 13.76 0.50
N PHE A 226 12.51 12.59 1.13
CA PHE A 226 13.11 12.32 2.42
C PHE A 226 14.63 12.37 2.30
N ALA A 227 15.32 12.87 3.33
CA ALA A 227 16.76 12.71 3.40
C ALA A 227 17.12 11.22 3.54
N GLU A 228 18.34 10.87 3.14
CA GLU A 228 18.77 9.47 3.15
C GLU A 228 18.77 8.87 4.56
N GLY A 229 18.22 7.66 4.70
CA GLY A 229 18.16 6.93 5.97
C GLY A 229 17.12 7.43 6.97
N GLN A 230 16.28 8.41 6.63
CA GLN A 230 15.22 8.86 7.53
C GLN A 230 14.21 7.73 7.81
N LYS A 231 13.90 7.52 9.09
CA LYS A 231 12.79 6.70 9.56
C LYS A 231 11.65 7.60 10.00
N ALA A 232 10.44 7.29 9.58
CA ALA A 232 9.24 7.95 10.04
C ALA A 232 8.38 6.98 10.86
N GLN A 233 7.78 7.49 11.93
CA GLN A 233 6.80 6.85 12.77
C GLN A 233 5.49 7.61 12.69
N LEU A 234 4.41 6.90 12.38
CA LEU A 234 3.06 7.41 12.44
C LEU A 234 2.23 6.53 13.37
N SER A 235 1.62 7.15 14.38
CA SER A 235 0.60 6.51 15.21
C SER A 235 -0.77 7.05 14.84
N VAL A 236 -1.72 6.16 14.55
CA VAL A 236 -3.10 6.48 14.23
C VAL A 236 -4.05 5.64 15.07
N ARG A 237 -5.15 6.23 15.52
CA ARG A 237 -6.27 5.49 16.11
C ARG A 237 -7.23 5.15 15.00
N LEU A 238 -7.53 3.88 14.82
CA LEU A 238 -8.36 3.37 13.73
C LEU A 238 -9.46 2.46 14.29
N PRO A 239 -10.62 2.36 13.64
CA PRO A 239 -11.67 1.43 14.04
C PRO A 239 -11.13 0.00 14.21
N ASN A 240 -11.63 -0.73 15.20
CA ASN A 240 -11.28 -2.13 15.44
C ASN A 240 -11.67 -3.06 14.27
N THR A 241 -12.51 -2.58 13.34
CA THR A 241 -12.89 -3.26 12.11
C THR A 241 -11.79 -3.27 11.06
N ILE A 242 -10.74 -2.44 11.21
CA ILE A 242 -9.55 -2.46 10.34
C ILE A 242 -8.71 -3.69 10.67
N THR A 243 -8.85 -4.70 9.83
CA THR A 243 -8.29 -6.05 10.04
C THR A 243 -7.71 -6.61 8.76
N GLY A 244 -6.99 -7.72 8.85
CA GLY A 244 -6.44 -8.39 7.69
C GLY A 244 -5.10 -7.82 7.21
N TRP A 245 -4.96 -7.57 5.90
CA TRP A 245 -3.69 -7.26 5.26
C TRP A 245 -3.56 -5.78 4.90
N LEU A 246 -2.36 -5.24 5.10
CA LEU A 246 -1.95 -3.96 4.56
C LEU A 246 -0.94 -4.17 3.43
N HIS A 247 -0.81 -3.18 2.56
CA HIS A 247 0.31 -3.04 1.65
C HIS A 247 0.95 -1.66 1.80
N GLY A 248 2.21 -1.49 1.40
CA GLY A 248 2.87 -0.20 1.58
C GLY A 248 4.17 0.02 0.83
N ARG A 249 4.66 1.25 0.96
CA ARG A 249 5.92 1.77 0.48
C ARG A 249 6.82 2.05 1.68
N LEU A 250 7.32 0.99 2.28
CA LEU A 250 8.07 1.03 3.53
C LEU A 250 9.23 0.04 3.44
N LYS A 251 10.34 0.36 4.10
CA LYS A 251 11.49 -0.54 4.26
C LYS A 251 11.80 -0.69 5.73
N ASP A 252 12.17 -1.90 6.16
CA ASP A 252 12.51 -2.20 7.55
C ASP A 252 11.41 -1.75 8.54
N ALA A 253 10.17 -2.11 8.22
CA ALA A 253 9.01 -1.66 8.98
C ALA A 253 8.83 -2.43 10.29
N SER A 254 8.43 -1.70 11.34
CA SER A 254 7.94 -2.23 12.60
C SER A 254 6.51 -1.74 12.83
N ILE A 255 5.60 -2.66 13.15
CA ILE A 255 4.17 -2.36 13.30
C ILE A 255 3.69 -2.87 14.66
N SER A 256 3.06 -1.98 15.43
CA SER A 256 2.33 -2.36 16.64
C SER A 256 0.84 -2.05 16.49
N VAL A 257 0.01 -2.95 17.01
CA VAL A 257 -1.45 -2.78 17.07
C VAL A 257 -1.85 -3.03 18.51
N GLU A 258 -2.26 -1.98 19.19
CA GLU A 258 -2.69 -2.01 20.58
C GLU A 258 -4.17 -1.69 20.65
N LYS A 259 -4.93 -2.47 21.42
CA LYS A 259 -6.32 -2.11 21.71
C LYS A 259 -6.33 -0.79 22.47
N PHE A 260 -6.98 0.22 21.92
CA PHE A 260 -7.07 1.52 22.57
C PHE A 260 -8.31 1.58 23.47
N ASP A 261 -9.46 1.21 22.93
CA ASP A 261 -10.73 1.08 23.68
C ASP A 261 -11.63 0.00 23.05
N SER A 262 -12.94 0.04 23.30
CA SER A 262 -13.89 -0.92 22.73
C SER A 262 -14.19 -0.71 21.23
N GLN A 263 -13.89 0.46 20.68
CA GLN A 263 -14.22 0.89 19.31
C GLN A 263 -12.99 0.97 18.40
N GLN A 264 -11.81 1.24 18.94
CA GLN A 264 -10.60 1.52 18.15
C GLN A 264 -9.33 0.87 18.69
N ASN A 265 -8.39 0.69 17.76
CA ASN A 265 -7.03 0.28 18.02
C ASN A 265 -6.09 1.46 17.75
N LYS A 266 -5.00 1.55 18.49
CA LYS A 266 -3.84 2.38 18.13
C LYS A 266 -2.91 1.55 17.27
N VAL A 267 -2.73 1.97 16.02
CA VAL A 267 -1.80 1.38 15.06
C VAL A 267 -0.60 2.30 14.95
N THR A 268 0.60 1.78 15.24
CA THR A 268 1.85 2.53 15.08
C THR A 268 2.71 1.83 14.06
N VAL A 269 3.13 2.58 13.03
CA VAL A 269 4.01 2.09 11.97
C VAL A 269 5.27 2.93 12.00
N THR A 270 6.42 2.28 12.15
CA THR A 270 7.76 2.91 12.04
C THR A 270 8.51 2.25 10.91
N ALA A 271 9.02 3.01 9.94
CA ALA A 271 9.79 2.45 8.83
C ALA A 271 10.65 3.51 8.14
N GLU A 272 11.64 3.07 7.36
CA GLU A 272 12.30 3.91 6.36
C GLU A 272 11.37 4.17 5.17
N ASN A 273 11.56 5.32 4.51
CA ASN A 273 10.99 5.56 3.19
C ASN A 273 11.66 4.66 2.15
N VAL A 274 10.97 4.45 1.03
CA VAL A 274 11.52 3.76 -0.14
C VAL A 274 11.66 4.70 -1.32
N ARG A 275 12.63 4.42 -2.19
CA ARG A 275 12.80 5.09 -3.50
C ARG A 275 12.08 4.26 -4.57
N VAL A 276 11.06 4.86 -5.18
CA VAL A 276 10.17 4.22 -6.15
C VAL A 276 10.50 4.77 -7.54
N PRO A 277 10.77 3.92 -8.55
CA PRO A 277 10.88 4.35 -9.94
C PRO A 277 9.55 4.86 -10.46
N GLU A 278 9.57 5.82 -11.38
CA GLU A 278 8.39 6.38 -12.03
C GLU A 278 8.26 5.93 -13.49
N LEU A 279 7.02 5.91 -13.97
CA LEU A 279 6.69 5.83 -15.39
C LEU A 279 5.64 6.89 -15.70
N ASN A 280 6.05 7.91 -16.44
CA ASN A 280 5.22 8.99 -16.92
C ASN A 280 5.76 9.43 -18.28
N THR A 281 5.13 8.96 -19.34
CA THR A 281 5.60 9.16 -20.72
C THR A 281 4.48 9.66 -21.62
N LEU A 282 4.85 10.25 -22.76
CA LEU A 282 3.93 10.72 -23.79
C LEU A 282 4.23 9.97 -25.09
N PHE A 283 3.24 9.23 -25.60
CA PHE A 283 3.34 8.48 -26.85
C PHE A 283 2.42 9.13 -27.89
N THR A 284 2.81 9.19 -29.16
CA THR A 284 1.85 9.52 -30.23
C THR A 284 0.86 8.38 -30.41
N ASP A 285 -0.30 8.66 -31.02
CA ASP A 285 -1.29 7.60 -31.26
C ASP A 285 -0.71 6.48 -32.14
N ALA A 286 0.15 6.82 -33.10
CA ALA A 286 0.88 5.86 -33.91
C ALA A 286 1.85 5.00 -33.08
N GLN A 287 2.56 5.58 -32.10
CA GLN A 287 3.43 4.80 -31.21
C GLN A 287 2.61 3.80 -30.37
N VAL A 288 1.45 4.22 -29.84
CA VAL A 288 0.53 3.33 -29.12
C VAL A 288 0.05 2.19 -30.02
N ASP A 289 -0.28 2.47 -31.28
CA ASP A 289 -0.73 1.47 -32.26
C ASP A 289 0.34 0.40 -32.58
N THR A 290 1.63 0.69 -32.33
CA THR A 290 2.72 -0.28 -32.49
C THR A 290 2.97 -1.15 -31.26
N LEU A 291 2.31 -0.88 -30.12
CA LEU A 291 2.45 -1.70 -28.92
C LEU A 291 1.84 -3.09 -29.13
N ALA A 292 2.26 -4.06 -28.32
CA ALA A 292 1.81 -5.44 -28.45
C ALA A 292 0.28 -5.59 -28.29
N ASN A 293 -0.36 -4.75 -27.47
CA ASN A 293 -1.80 -4.70 -27.31
C ASN A 293 -2.30 -3.25 -27.12
N PRO A 294 -2.46 -2.48 -28.22
CA PRO A 294 -2.83 -1.07 -28.17
C PRO A 294 -4.19 -0.81 -27.50
N ALA A 295 -5.14 -1.76 -27.66
CA ALA A 295 -6.47 -1.67 -27.07
C ALA A 295 -6.44 -1.63 -25.53
N PHE A 296 -5.37 -2.14 -24.90
CA PHE A 296 -5.19 -2.11 -23.45
C PHE A 296 -5.06 -0.68 -22.90
N PHE A 297 -4.51 0.23 -23.71
CA PHE A 297 -4.38 1.65 -23.37
C PHE A 297 -5.60 2.46 -23.82
N ARG A 298 -6.51 1.85 -24.59
CA ARG A 298 -7.74 2.48 -25.09
C ARG A 298 -8.97 1.64 -24.77
N PRO A 299 -9.26 1.33 -23.49
CA PRO A 299 -10.45 0.56 -23.12
C PRO A 299 -11.71 1.27 -23.65
N ASN A 300 -12.55 0.53 -24.39
CA ASN A 300 -13.73 1.06 -25.08
C ASN A 300 -13.43 2.24 -26.05
N GLY A 301 -12.22 2.31 -26.59
CA GLY A 301 -11.79 3.38 -27.51
C GLY A 301 -11.40 4.69 -26.82
N ILE A 302 -11.40 4.76 -25.49
CA ILE A 302 -11.06 5.96 -24.73
C ILE A 302 -9.62 5.88 -24.23
N LYS A 303 -8.80 6.91 -24.49
CA LYS A 303 -7.43 7.00 -23.98
C LYS A 303 -7.41 6.84 -22.46
N TRP A 304 -6.77 5.79 -21.98
CA TRP A 304 -6.52 5.58 -20.56
C TRP A 304 -5.16 6.19 -20.22
N ASN A 305 -5.18 7.31 -19.51
CA ASN A 305 -3.96 8.12 -19.32
C ASN A 305 -3.14 7.74 -18.09
N SER A 306 -3.77 7.10 -17.10
CA SER A 306 -3.12 6.79 -15.83
C SER A 306 -3.70 5.57 -15.14
N VAL A 307 -2.82 4.77 -14.54
CA VAL A 307 -3.18 3.60 -13.75
C VAL A 307 -2.48 3.61 -12.40
N ASN A 308 -3.17 3.18 -11.34
CA ASN A 308 -2.57 3.06 -10.01
C ASN A 308 -1.60 1.87 -9.96
N ALA A 309 -0.50 2.00 -9.21
CA ALA A 309 0.55 0.98 -9.08
C ALA A 309 0.05 -0.38 -8.56
N GLY A 310 -1.02 -0.37 -7.77
CA GLY A 310 -1.70 -1.57 -7.25
C GLY A 310 -2.89 -2.02 -8.10
N ASN A 311 -3.12 -1.47 -9.30
CA ASN A 311 -4.21 -1.91 -10.17
C ASN A 311 -3.80 -3.19 -10.91
N PRO A 312 -4.70 -4.18 -11.12
CA PRO A 312 -4.38 -5.40 -11.89
C PRO A 312 -3.79 -5.14 -13.28
N ALA A 313 -4.17 -4.03 -13.93
CA ALA A 313 -3.69 -3.66 -15.26
C ALA A 313 -2.26 -3.08 -15.27
N SER A 314 -1.77 -2.59 -14.13
CA SER A 314 -0.50 -1.86 -14.05
C SER A 314 0.73 -2.74 -14.36
N LEU A 315 0.68 -4.02 -13.95
CA LEU A 315 1.69 -5.02 -14.28
C LEU A 315 1.81 -5.24 -15.80
N GLU A 316 0.67 -5.26 -16.49
CA GLU A 316 0.63 -5.39 -17.95
C GLU A 316 1.09 -4.10 -18.66
N TRP A 317 0.81 -2.91 -18.08
CA TRP A 317 1.36 -1.65 -18.59
C TRP A 317 2.88 -1.67 -18.61
N VAL A 318 3.51 -2.02 -17.48
CA VAL A 318 4.97 -2.09 -17.39
C VAL A 318 5.51 -3.08 -18.41
N LYS A 319 4.91 -4.26 -18.54
CA LYS A 319 5.33 -5.28 -19.51
C LYS A 319 5.33 -4.78 -20.96
N GLN A 320 4.31 -4.01 -21.36
CA GLN A 320 4.20 -3.49 -22.73
C GLN A 320 5.08 -2.25 -22.97
N LEU A 321 5.30 -1.43 -21.94
CA LEU A 321 6.02 -0.16 -22.06
C LEU A 321 7.52 -0.28 -21.78
N ALA A 322 7.97 -1.36 -21.14
CA ALA A 322 9.37 -1.51 -20.76
C ALA A 322 10.32 -1.46 -21.96
N LYS A 323 10.06 -2.27 -23.01
CA LYS A 323 10.90 -2.26 -24.22
C LYS A 323 10.89 -0.92 -24.97
N PRO A 324 9.73 -0.29 -25.28
CA PRO A 324 9.69 1.05 -25.86
C PRO A 324 10.42 2.13 -25.05
N LEU A 325 10.47 1.98 -23.73
CA LEU A 325 11.19 2.88 -22.82
C LEU A 325 12.64 2.47 -22.58
N ASN A 326 13.19 1.50 -23.35
CA ASN A 326 14.53 0.96 -23.15
C ASN A 326 14.78 0.49 -21.71
N GLU A 327 13.77 -0.10 -21.08
CA GLU A 327 13.78 -0.54 -19.68
C GLU A 327 14.16 0.58 -18.69
N THR A 328 13.96 1.85 -19.05
CA THR A 328 14.45 3.02 -18.30
C THR A 328 13.29 3.78 -17.65
N ALA A 329 13.36 3.93 -16.31
CA ALA A 329 12.41 4.74 -15.56
C ALA A 329 12.41 6.20 -16.01
N THR A 330 11.25 6.85 -16.00
CA THR A 330 11.14 8.26 -16.43
C THR A 330 11.51 9.24 -15.33
N GLY A 331 11.60 8.75 -14.09
CA GLY A 331 11.87 9.51 -12.88
C GLY A 331 11.98 8.57 -11.69
N GLU A 332 12.18 9.15 -10.51
CA GLU A 332 12.13 8.44 -9.24
C GLU A 332 11.77 9.42 -8.12
N HIS A 333 11.14 8.90 -7.08
CA HIS A 333 10.78 9.67 -5.90
C HIS A 333 10.86 8.83 -4.63
N THR A 334 10.97 9.49 -3.49
CA THR A 334 10.84 8.84 -2.20
C THR A 334 9.41 8.89 -1.68
N THR A 335 8.98 7.82 -1.01
CA THR A 335 7.64 7.72 -0.45
C THR A 335 7.64 6.87 0.82
N TRP A 336 6.76 7.24 1.74
CA TRP A 336 6.45 6.50 2.95
C TRP A 336 4.93 6.40 3.04
N SER A 337 4.38 5.21 2.82
CA SER A 337 2.94 5.01 2.85
C SER A 337 2.52 3.59 3.16
N PHE A 338 1.30 3.43 3.66
CA PHE A 338 0.63 2.15 3.76
C PHE A 338 -0.86 2.29 3.55
N SER A 339 -1.52 1.22 3.15
CA SER A 339 -2.96 1.16 3.01
C SER A 339 -3.47 -0.24 3.35
N THR A 340 -4.68 -0.32 3.87
CA THR A 340 -5.44 -1.58 3.94
C THR A 340 -5.72 -2.09 2.54
N ILE A 341 -5.76 -3.42 2.39
CA ILE A 341 -6.23 -4.08 1.18
C ILE A 341 -7.77 -4.23 1.27
N PRO A 342 -8.58 -3.52 0.46
CA PRO A 342 -10.05 -3.48 0.66
C PRO A 342 -10.75 -4.81 0.36
N SER A 343 -10.29 -5.52 -0.68
CA SER A 343 -10.81 -6.82 -1.14
C SER A 343 -10.08 -7.99 -0.51
N ASN A 344 -9.68 -7.84 0.76
CA ASN A 344 -8.80 -8.76 1.42
C ASN A 344 -9.54 -9.96 2.03
N ARG A 345 -9.53 -11.10 1.33
CA ARG A 345 -9.19 -12.41 1.92
C ARG A 345 -8.57 -13.25 0.80
N GLY A 346 -7.29 -13.60 0.91
CA GLY A 346 -6.85 -14.79 0.19
C GLY A 346 -7.81 -15.93 0.53
N THR A 347 -8.08 -16.84 -0.39
CA THR A 347 -9.08 -17.92 -0.22
C THR A 347 -8.72 -18.92 0.89
N ASN A 348 -7.56 -18.72 1.53
CA ASN A 348 -7.06 -19.56 2.59
C ASN A 348 -7.70 -19.20 3.94
N LYS A 349 -8.25 -20.22 4.60
CA LYS A 349 -8.85 -20.13 5.95
C LYS A 349 -7.95 -19.47 7.02
N CYS A 350 -6.63 -19.51 6.84
CA CYS A 350 -5.67 -18.87 7.74
C CYS A 350 -5.72 -17.33 7.68
N PHE A 351 -6.45 -16.79 6.71
CA PHE A 351 -6.72 -15.36 6.57
C PHE A 351 -8.15 -14.97 6.99
N ASP A 352 -8.93 -15.91 7.56
CA ASP A 352 -10.32 -15.68 7.96
C ASP A 352 -10.48 -14.93 9.28
N ASP A 353 -9.40 -14.68 10.02
CA ASP A 353 -9.49 -13.88 11.23
C ASP A 353 -9.71 -12.40 10.87
N LYS A 354 -10.95 -11.96 11.09
CA LYS A 354 -11.46 -10.61 10.80
C LYS A 354 -11.43 -9.71 12.03
N THR A 355 -10.69 -10.10 13.07
CA THR A 355 -10.62 -9.35 14.35
C THR A 355 -9.30 -8.63 14.54
N GLN A 356 -8.32 -8.90 13.67
CA GLN A 356 -6.97 -8.35 13.81
C GLN A 356 -6.25 -8.19 12.47
N LEU A 357 -5.20 -7.37 12.45
CA LEU A 357 -4.23 -7.38 11.34
C LEU A 357 -3.49 -8.72 11.30
N LEU A 358 -3.27 -9.23 10.09
CA LEU A 358 -2.62 -10.50 9.77
C LEU A 358 -1.21 -10.30 9.22
N GLY A 359 -1.00 -9.27 8.41
CA GLY A 359 0.27 -9.03 7.76
C GLY A 359 0.30 -7.76 6.93
N VAL A 360 1.50 -7.38 6.52
CA VAL A 360 1.80 -6.21 5.72
C VAL A 360 2.84 -6.59 4.66
N VAL A 361 2.56 -6.23 3.42
CA VAL A 361 3.47 -6.41 2.28
C VAL A 361 4.00 -5.07 1.85
N MET A 362 5.31 -4.91 1.75
CA MET A 362 5.92 -3.63 1.38
C MET A 362 6.94 -3.80 0.28
N THR A 363 7.01 -2.82 -0.62
CA THR A 363 7.94 -2.82 -1.75
C THR A 363 8.19 -1.44 -2.32
N ASN A 364 9.35 -1.23 -2.95
CA ASN A 364 9.67 -0.05 -3.73
C ASN A 364 9.36 -0.17 -5.24
N SER A 365 8.76 -1.28 -5.68
CA SER A 365 8.51 -1.58 -7.09
C SER A 365 7.56 -0.59 -7.77
N LEU A 366 7.80 -0.17 -9.02
CA LEU A 366 6.88 0.72 -9.76
C LEU A 366 5.42 0.23 -9.74
N VAL A 367 5.19 -1.08 -9.88
CA VAL A 367 3.87 -1.74 -9.81
C VAL A 367 3.91 -3.00 -8.96
N TYR A 368 2.76 -3.44 -8.45
CA TYR A 368 2.67 -4.61 -7.60
C TYR A 368 1.24 -5.20 -7.56
N SER A 369 1.13 -6.43 -7.07
CA SER A 369 -0.17 -7.10 -6.92
C SER A 369 -1.06 -6.36 -5.91
N PRO A 370 -2.35 -6.08 -6.22
CA PRO A 370 -3.29 -5.41 -5.31
C PRO A 370 -3.59 -6.20 -4.03
N ASN A 371 -3.35 -7.50 -4.04
CA ASN A 371 -3.87 -8.43 -3.03
C ASN A 371 -2.78 -8.83 -2.03
N ALA A 372 -3.21 -9.46 -0.93
CA ALA A 372 -2.29 -10.16 -0.04
C ALA A 372 -1.50 -11.24 -0.81
N PRO A 373 -0.33 -11.69 -0.30
CA PRO A 373 0.45 -12.73 -0.96
C PRO A 373 -0.37 -14.01 -1.09
N GLU A 374 -0.36 -14.61 -2.28
CA GLU A 374 -1.14 -15.80 -2.57
C GLU A 374 -0.40 -17.05 -2.08
N PHE A 375 -1.05 -17.84 -1.23
CA PHE A 375 -0.50 -19.11 -0.81
C PHE A 375 -0.95 -20.23 -1.75
N ASP A 376 -0.01 -20.83 -2.48
CA ASP A 376 -0.30 -21.90 -3.46
C ASP A 376 -0.38 -23.31 -2.84
N GLY A 377 -0.37 -23.41 -1.51
CA GLY A 377 -0.27 -24.68 -0.78
C GLY A 377 1.15 -25.04 -0.35
N SER A 378 2.16 -24.37 -0.91
CA SER A 378 3.58 -24.65 -0.63
C SER A 378 4.42 -23.41 -0.31
N GLN A 379 4.08 -22.26 -0.88
CA GLN A 379 4.80 -21.00 -0.75
C GLN A 379 3.86 -19.82 -0.92
N LEU A 380 4.27 -18.65 -0.44
CA LEU A 380 3.60 -17.37 -0.65
C LEU A 380 4.17 -16.72 -1.91
N ASN A 381 3.30 -16.28 -2.81
CA ASN A 381 3.63 -15.65 -4.06
C ASN A 381 3.18 -14.18 -4.04
N TYR A 382 4.07 -13.27 -4.41
CA TYR A 382 3.74 -11.86 -4.56
C TYR A 382 4.39 -11.30 -5.82
N GLN A 383 3.59 -10.73 -6.71
CA GLN A 383 4.06 -10.18 -7.97
C GLN A 383 4.40 -8.71 -7.83
N VAL A 384 5.56 -8.33 -8.34
CA VAL A 384 5.98 -6.93 -8.46
C VAL A 384 6.48 -6.66 -9.87
N GLY A 385 6.59 -5.39 -10.24
CA GLY A 385 7.12 -4.99 -11.53
C GLY A 385 7.71 -3.59 -11.52
N GLY A 386 8.53 -3.35 -12.53
CA GLY A 386 9.22 -2.09 -12.73
C GLY A 386 10.17 -2.17 -13.91
N LEU A 387 10.79 -1.04 -14.19
CA LEU A 387 11.75 -0.86 -15.26
C LEU A 387 13.16 -1.17 -14.74
N HIS A 388 14.00 -1.80 -15.57
CA HIS A 388 15.30 -2.31 -15.14
C HIS A 388 16.28 -1.22 -14.71
N PHE A 389 16.28 -0.07 -15.37
CA PHE A 389 17.23 1.01 -15.18
C PHE A 389 16.58 2.25 -14.56
N GLN A 390 17.36 2.96 -13.75
CA GLN A 390 17.09 4.31 -13.27
C GLN A 390 17.03 5.30 -14.44
N PRO A 391 16.60 6.57 -14.20
CA PRO A 391 16.47 7.56 -15.27
C PRO A 391 17.73 7.88 -16.07
N ASP A 392 18.92 7.48 -15.58
CA ASP A 392 20.18 7.58 -16.31
C ASP A 392 20.37 6.54 -17.43
N GLY A 393 19.45 5.56 -17.52
CA GLY A 393 19.48 4.46 -18.49
C GLY A 393 20.61 3.45 -18.28
N LYS A 394 21.28 3.48 -17.11
CA LYS A 394 22.49 2.67 -16.83
C LYS A 394 22.46 2.01 -15.47
N THR A 395 22.06 2.74 -14.43
CA THR A 395 22.08 2.23 -13.06
C THR A 395 20.89 1.30 -12.84
N PRO A 396 21.09 0.04 -12.41
CA PRO A 396 19.97 -0.86 -12.17
C PRO A 396 19.06 -0.37 -11.04
N ASN A 397 17.75 -0.42 -11.26
CA ASN A 397 16.77 -0.31 -10.20
C ASN A 397 16.78 -1.59 -9.36
N LEU A 398 17.08 -1.45 -8.07
CA LEU A 398 17.13 -2.55 -7.13
C LEU A 398 15.84 -2.61 -6.31
N GLY A 399 15.26 -3.80 -6.29
CA GLY A 399 14.03 -4.12 -5.60
C GLY A 399 14.22 -4.41 -4.13
N THR A 400 13.21 -4.02 -3.37
CA THR A 400 13.01 -4.29 -1.96
C THR A 400 11.64 -4.93 -1.79
N TYR A 401 11.59 -5.94 -0.94
CA TYR A 401 10.35 -6.59 -0.55
C TYR A 401 10.45 -6.95 0.92
N ASP A 402 9.46 -6.49 1.68
CA ASP A 402 9.31 -6.82 3.08
C ASP A 402 7.93 -7.46 3.30
N LEU A 403 7.92 -8.58 4.02
CA LEU A 403 6.71 -9.25 4.50
C LEU A 403 6.75 -9.26 6.03
N LEU A 404 5.87 -8.49 6.65
CA LEU A 404 5.54 -8.64 8.06
C LEU A 404 4.28 -9.50 8.14
N MET A 405 4.29 -10.57 8.93
CA MET A 405 3.13 -11.45 9.08
C MET A 405 3.08 -11.97 10.51
N LYS A 406 1.88 -12.07 11.09
CA LYS A 406 1.74 -12.72 12.40
C LYS A 406 2.27 -14.14 12.34
N SER A 407 3.08 -14.53 13.31
CA SER A 407 3.65 -15.86 13.35
C SER A 407 2.57 -16.95 13.41
N ALA A 408 1.44 -16.67 14.08
CA ALA A 408 0.27 -17.56 14.10
C ALA A 408 -0.34 -17.79 12.70
N THR A 409 -0.43 -16.73 11.89
CA THR A 409 -0.89 -16.82 10.49
C THR A 409 0.09 -17.65 9.66
N ALA A 410 1.39 -17.41 9.80
CA ALA A 410 2.44 -18.18 9.14
C ALA A 410 2.35 -19.68 9.48
N ARG A 411 2.21 -20.00 10.78
CA ARG A 411 2.10 -21.38 11.27
C ARG A 411 0.81 -22.05 10.83
N CYS A 412 -0.29 -21.31 10.71
CA CYS A 412 -1.53 -21.82 10.16
C CYS A 412 -1.35 -22.23 8.69
N LEU A 413 -0.78 -21.34 7.86
CA LEU A 413 -0.61 -21.58 6.41
C LEU A 413 0.20 -22.85 6.12
N TYR A 414 1.31 -23.03 6.83
CA TYR A 414 2.26 -24.12 6.60
C TYR A 414 2.07 -25.33 7.52
N ASN A 415 1.06 -25.30 8.40
CA ASN A 415 0.81 -26.32 9.41
C ASN A 415 2.05 -26.60 10.30
N PHE A 416 2.74 -25.55 10.75
CA PHE A 416 3.91 -25.65 11.63
C PHE A 416 3.56 -25.53 13.12
N THR A 417 4.44 -26.06 13.97
CA THR A 417 4.45 -25.86 15.43
C THR A 417 5.04 -24.49 15.80
N GLU A 418 5.11 -24.18 17.10
CA GLU A 418 5.75 -22.96 17.64
C GLU A 418 7.30 -22.98 17.57
N ALA A 419 7.89 -23.99 16.93
CA ALA A 419 9.34 -24.05 16.73
C ALA A 419 9.85 -22.88 15.85
N PRO A 420 11.14 -22.50 15.97
CA PRO A 420 11.72 -21.44 15.14
C PRO A 420 11.53 -21.71 13.65
N LEU A 421 11.10 -20.68 12.93
CA LEU A 421 10.92 -20.71 11.48
C LEU A 421 12.25 -20.39 10.78
N SER A 422 12.44 -20.98 9.60
CA SER A 422 13.40 -20.51 8.60
C SER A 422 12.64 -20.21 7.31
N ALA A 423 13.27 -19.48 6.39
CA ALA A 423 12.62 -19.09 5.14
C ALA A 423 13.64 -19.07 4.01
N SER A 424 13.17 -19.37 2.82
CA SER A 424 13.89 -19.13 1.58
C SER A 424 13.04 -18.24 0.70
N VAL A 425 13.64 -17.18 0.18
CA VAL A 425 13.02 -16.32 -0.83
C VAL A 425 13.68 -16.61 -2.16
N SER A 426 12.89 -16.82 -3.21
CA SER A 426 13.34 -16.85 -4.59
C SER A 426 12.61 -15.80 -5.43
N VAL A 427 13.29 -15.30 -6.45
CA VAL A 427 12.76 -14.34 -7.41
C VAL A 427 12.80 -15.01 -8.77
N THR A 428 11.62 -15.25 -9.34
CA THR A 428 11.47 -15.90 -10.64
C THR A 428 10.98 -14.89 -11.67
N TYR A 429 11.62 -14.87 -12.84
CA TYR A 429 11.21 -14.05 -13.97
C TYR A 429 10.38 -14.87 -14.96
N ALA A 430 9.67 -14.18 -15.86
CA ALA A 430 8.77 -14.82 -16.83
C ALA A 430 9.49 -15.75 -17.82
N ASP A 431 10.79 -15.58 -18.02
CA ASP A 431 11.66 -16.44 -18.84
C ASP A 431 12.15 -17.70 -18.11
N GLY A 432 11.74 -17.90 -16.85
CA GLY A 432 12.19 -19.00 -16.01
C GLY A 432 13.58 -18.79 -15.39
N GLY A 433 14.19 -17.62 -15.59
CA GLY A 433 15.42 -17.23 -14.90
C GLY A 433 15.17 -17.11 -13.39
N GLU A 434 16.03 -17.74 -12.59
CA GLU A 434 16.07 -17.54 -11.15
C GLU A 434 17.23 -16.62 -10.80
N GLN A 435 16.94 -15.47 -10.17
CA GLN A 435 17.99 -14.65 -9.58
C GLN A 435 18.15 -15.00 -8.10
N LYS A 436 19.39 -15.25 -7.69
CA LYS A 436 19.73 -15.34 -6.28
C LYS A 436 19.70 -13.95 -5.67
N ILE A 437 18.82 -13.75 -4.69
CA ILE A 437 18.68 -12.49 -3.96
C ILE A 437 19.99 -12.19 -3.20
N SER A 438 20.39 -10.92 -3.22
CA SER A 438 21.64 -10.46 -2.59
C SER A 438 21.57 -10.53 -1.06
N THR A 439 20.43 -10.19 -0.47
CA THR A 439 20.23 -10.22 0.99
C THR A 439 18.82 -10.65 1.34
N THR A 440 18.69 -11.65 2.21
CA THR A 440 17.42 -12.01 2.83
C THR A 440 17.55 -11.91 4.34
N THR A 441 16.55 -11.32 4.99
CA THR A 441 16.46 -11.25 6.44
C THR A 441 15.24 -12.06 6.90
N LEU A 442 15.39 -12.71 8.06
CA LEU A 442 14.29 -13.37 8.73
C LEU A 442 14.42 -13.09 10.22
N THR A 443 13.42 -12.44 10.78
CA THR A 443 13.33 -12.24 12.22
C THR A 443 11.95 -12.63 12.71
N GLU A 444 11.86 -13.18 13.92
CA GLU A 444 10.60 -13.39 14.61
C GLU A 444 10.69 -12.69 15.96
N LYS A 445 9.83 -11.69 16.18
CA LYS A 445 9.83 -10.88 17.40
C LYS A 445 8.41 -10.42 17.71
N ASP A 446 8.03 -10.45 18.99
CA ASP A 446 6.75 -9.94 19.48
C ASP A 446 5.52 -10.52 18.73
N GLY A 447 5.61 -11.79 18.31
CA GLY A 447 4.55 -12.49 17.58
C GLY A 447 4.46 -12.14 16.08
N TRP A 448 5.42 -11.39 15.55
CA TRP A 448 5.55 -11.06 14.13
C TRP A 448 6.77 -11.70 13.50
N LEU A 449 6.55 -12.32 12.35
CA LEU A 449 7.56 -12.78 11.41
C LEU A 449 7.84 -11.64 10.43
N HIS A 450 9.09 -11.20 10.34
CA HIS A 450 9.56 -10.25 9.33
C HIS A 450 10.52 -10.95 8.38
N LEU A 451 10.23 -10.79 7.09
CA LEU A 451 10.98 -11.33 5.96
C LEU A 451 11.35 -10.21 5.01
N GLY A 452 12.64 -9.95 4.84
CA GLY A 452 13.16 -9.00 3.86
C GLY A 452 13.84 -9.72 2.70
N ALA A 453 13.68 -9.20 1.49
CA ALA A 453 14.43 -9.59 0.30
C ALA A 453 14.86 -8.33 -0.47
N TYR A 454 16.16 -8.16 -0.65
CA TYR A 454 16.74 -6.92 -1.18
C TYR A 454 17.75 -7.16 -2.31
N GLY A 455 17.78 -6.24 -3.26
CA GLY A 455 18.80 -6.18 -4.31
C GLY A 455 18.51 -7.05 -5.54
N PHE A 456 17.25 -7.48 -5.74
CA PHE A 456 16.84 -8.12 -7.00
C PHE A 456 16.57 -7.05 -8.06
N THR A 457 16.75 -7.36 -9.34
CA THR A 457 16.48 -6.39 -10.42
C THR A 457 15.03 -6.48 -10.91
N PHE A 458 14.50 -5.40 -11.49
CA PHE A 458 13.17 -5.42 -12.08
C PHE A 458 13.19 -5.86 -13.55
N SER A 459 12.17 -6.65 -13.92
CA SER A 459 11.56 -6.88 -15.25
C SER A 459 10.32 -7.77 -15.02
N SER A 460 9.41 -7.30 -14.14
CA SER A 460 8.21 -8.01 -13.66
C SER A 460 8.41 -9.39 -13.00
N PRO A 461 9.21 -9.51 -11.91
CA PRO A 461 9.39 -10.77 -11.21
C PRO A 461 8.21 -11.18 -10.33
N VAL A 462 8.12 -12.49 -10.08
CA VAL A 462 7.31 -13.06 -8.99
C VAL A 462 8.25 -13.39 -7.82
N LEU A 463 7.99 -12.81 -6.65
CA LEU A 463 8.66 -13.19 -5.42
C LEU A 463 7.95 -14.39 -4.80
N ARG A 464 8.72 -15.41 -4.46
CA ARG A 464 8.25 -16.65 -3.84
C ARG A 464 8.91 -16.79 -2.48
N VAL A 465 8.10 -16.75 -1.44
CA VAL A 465 8.54 -16.92 -0.06
C VAL A 465 8.09 -18.28 0.43
N LYS A 466 9.04 -19.18 0.68
CA LYS A 466 8.80 -20.49 1.26
C LYS A 466 9.28 -20.51 2.71
N LEU A 467 8.37 -20.78 3.64
CA LEU A 467 8.71 -20.98 5.04
C LEU A 467 9.02 -22.46 5.31
N ASN A 468 9.98 -22.73 6.18
CA ASN A 468 10.31 -24.06 6.69
C ASN A 468 10.26 -24.04 8.22
N GLY A 469 9.61 -25.04 8.81
CA GLY A 469 9.45 -25.19 10.25
C GLY A 469 9.21 -26.65 10.61
N VAL A 470 8.93 -26.92 11.88
CA VAL A 470 8.59 -28.28 12.35
C VAL A 470 7.08 -28.52 12.13
N PRO A 471 6.67 -29.45 11.26
CA PRO A 471 5.25 -29.71 10.99
C PRO A 471 4.50 -30.21 12.22
N LYS A 472 3.24 -29.78 12.39
CA LYS A 472 2.29 -30.42 13.32
C LYS A 472 1.95 -31.79 12.75
N ALA A 473 2.41 -32.86 13.41
CA ALA A 473 1.96 -34.21 13.07
C ALA A 473 0.42 -34.27 13.16
N LEU A 474 -0.24 -34.88 12.18
CA LEU A 474 -1.69 -35.12 12.20
C LEU A 474 -2.05 -35.99 13.42
N PRO A 475 -3.21 -35.79 14.07
CA PRO A 475 -3.72 -36.76 15.01
C PRO A 475 -3.99 -38.08 14.27
N GLN A 476 -3.26 -39.14 14.64
CA GLN A 476 -3.55 -40.50 14.19
C GLN A 476 -4.93 -40.89 14.72
N ASN A 477 -5.87 -41.12 13.81
CA ASN A 477 -7.11 -41.82 14.13
C ASN A 477 -6.78 -43.19 14.72
N SER A 478 -7.27 -43.39 15.94
CA SER A 478 -7.22 -44.63 16.70
C SER A 478 -7.93 -45.75 15.93
N ALA A 479 -7.17 -46.70 15.41
CA ALA A 479 -7.65 -48.06 15.14
C ALA A 479 -7.02 -49.01 16.17
N ASN A 480 -7.93 -49.66 16.88
CA ASN A 480 -7.75 -50.52 18.04
C ASN A 480 -7.06 -51.85 17.66
N SER A 481 -5.93 -52.21 18.28
CA SER A 481 -5.58 -53.61 18.62
C SER A 481 -4.32 -53.68 19.51
N SER A 482 -4.58 -53.83 20.82
CA SER A 482 -3.86 -54.64 21.82
C SER A 482 -2.54 -55.35 21.43
N ALA A 483 -1.42 -55.01 22.07
CA ALA A 483 -0.85 -55.80 23.19
C ALA A 483 0.57 -55.34 23.64
N LYS A 484 0.68 -55.12 24.97
CA LYS A 484 1.81 -55.34 25.90
C LYS A 484 3.10 -54.47 25.89
N SER A 485 3.16 -53.67 26.96
CA SER A 485 4.28 -53.41 27.92
C SER A 485 5.57 -52.68 27.49
N SER A 486 5.70 -51.47 28.04
CA SER A 486 6.85 -50.54 28.15
C SER A 486 8.02 -51.07 29.03
N PRO A 487 9.15 -50.34 29.29
CA PRO A 487 9.64 -49.07 28.73
C PRO A 487 11.16 -49.03 28.39
N THR A 488 11.62 -48.15 27.48
CA THR A 488 12.81 -47.32 27.77
C THR A 488 12.87 -46.04 26.91
N VAL A 489 12.97 -44.92 27.61
CA VAL A 489 13.12 -43.53 27.14
C VAL A 489 14.33 -43.35 26.21
N LYS A 490 14.19 -42.64 25.07
CA LYS A 490 15.32 -41.95 24.42
C LYS A 490 14.96 -40.54 23.92
N GLN A 491 15.74 -39.61 24.45
CA GLN A 491 15.88 -38.18 24.16
C GLN A 491 16.00 -37.81 22.67
N PRO A 492 15.75 -36.52 22.32
CA PRO A 492 15.90 -36.01 20.96
C PRO A 492 17.37 -36.04 20.51
N THR A 493 17.64 -36.73 19.41
CA THR A 493 18.98 -36.87 18.84
C THR A 493 19.43 -35.60 18.12
N LYS A 494 20.46 -34.94 18.64
CA LYS A 494 21.23 -33.89 17.93
C LYS A 494 21.77 -34.47 16.61
N ASN A 495 21.45 -33.84 15.49
CA ASN A 495 22.05 -34.16 14.19
C ASN A 495 23.35 -33.37 14.02
N TYR A 496 24.44 -34.08 13.67
CA TYR A 496 25.74 -33.47 13.40
C TYR A 496 26.00 -33.46 11.89
N THR A 497 26.63 -32.40 11.39
CA THR A 497 27.05 -32.29 9.99
C THR A 497 28.56 -32.48 9.89
N ILE A 498 29.02 -33.37 9.01
CA ILE A 498 30.45 -33.50 8.64
C ILE A 498 30.64 -33.25 7.16
N THR A 499 31.84 -32.79 6.79
CA THR A 499 32.27 -32.66 5.40
C THR A 499 33.20 -33.82 5.07
N CYS A 500 32.90 -34.54 4.01
CA CYS A 500 33.67 -35.67 3.52
C CYS A 500 34.27 -35.32 2.15
N VAL A 501 35.50 -35.75 1.91
CA VAL A 501 36.23 -35.48 0.67
C VAL A 501 36.73 -36.79 0.03
N LYS A 502 36.61 -36.89 -1.29
CA LYS A 502 37.19 -37.96 -2.11
C LYS A 502 37.81 -37.32 -3.35
N GLY A 503 39.14 -37.17 -3.33
CA GLY A 503 39.84 -36.35 -4.33
C GLY A 503 39.42 -34.88 -4.23
N LYS A 504 39.03 -34.27 -5.36
CA LYS A 504 38.54 -32.88 -5.43
C LYS A 504 37.05 -32.72 -5.11
N VAL A 505 36.32 -33.82 -4.88
CA VAL A 505 34.87 -33.79 -4.65
C VAL A 505 34.57 -33.70 -3.16
N VAL A 506 33.67 -32.79 -2.79
CA VAL A 506 33.25 -32.50 -1.40
C VAL A 506 31.78 -32.87 -1.21
N LYS A 507 31.46 -33.58 -0.13
CA LYS A 507 30.08 -33.99 0.23
C LYS A 507 29.81 -33.74 1.71
N LYS A 508 28.69 -33.08 2.05
CA LYS A 508 28.23 -32.94 3.44
C LYS A 508 27.31 -34.09 3.82
N VAL A 509 27.51 -34.67 5.00
CA VAL A 509 26.69 -35.76 5.56
C VAL A 509 26.08 -35.29 6.88
N ILE A 510 24.75 -35.37 6.98
CA ILE A 510 23.97 -34.97 8.15
C ILE A 510 23.30 -36.21 8.73
N ALA A 511 23.69 -36.61 9.95
CA ALA A 511 23.09 -37.74 10.66
C ALA A 511 23.34 -37.60 12.18
N PRO A 512 22.62 -38.36 13.04
CA PRO A 512 22.89 -38.39 14.48
C PRO A 512 24.31 -38.84 14.86
N LYS A 513 24.92 -39.68 14.02
CA LYS A 513 26.34 -40.10 14.08
C LYS A 513 26.88 -40.16 12.64
N PRO A 514 27.31 -39.04 12.06
CA PRO A 514 27.68 -39.00 10.67
C PRO A 514 29.07 -39.63 10.48
N ASN A 515 29.18 -40.53 9.50
CA ASN A 515 30.44 -41.11 9.03
C ASN A 515 30.59 -40.85 7.53
N CYS A 516 31.83 -40.70 7.06
CA CYS A 516 32.08 -40.57 5.64
C CYS A 516 31.82 -41.90 4.92
N PRO A 517 31.21 -41.90 3.72
CA PRO A 517 31.01 -43.10 2.94
C PRO A 517 32.35 -43.79 2.63
N SER A 518 32.31 -45.10 2.37
CA SER A 518 33.51 -45.86 2.04
C SER A 518 34.31 -45.20 0.90
N GLY A 519 35.60 -44.97 1.14
CA GLY A 519 36.50 -44.26 0.21
C GLY A 519 36.49 -42.73 0.31
N TRP A 520 35.81 -42.13 1.29
CA TRP A 520 35.82 -40.68 1.57
C TRP A 520 36.50 -40.41 2.92
N LYS A 521 37.31 -39.36 3.01
CA LYS A 521 37.96 -38.91 4.25
C LYS A 521 37.19 -37.74 4.86
N LYS A 522 37.10 -37.69 6.18
CA LYS A 522 36.55 -36.52 6.88
C LYS A 522 37.51 -35.35 6.71
N ARG A 523 36.98 -34.18 6.34
CA ARG A 523 37.71 -32.93 6.26
C ARG A 523 37.81 -32.27 7.63
#